data_AF-A0A3L7SQ48-F1
#
_entry.id   AF-A0A3L7SQ48-F1
#
_cell.length_a   1.000
_cell.length_b   1.000
_cell.length_c   1.000
_cell.angle_alpha   90.00
_cell.angle_beta   90.00
_cell.angle_gamma   90.00
#
_symmetry.space_group_name_H-M   'P 1'
#
loop_
_entity.id
_entity.type
_entity.pdbx_description
1 polymer ?
#
loop_
_entity_poly.entity_id
_entity_poly.type
_entity_poly.pdbx_seq_one_letter_code
_entity_poly.pdbx_strand_id
1 'polypeptide(L)'
;MTPPPKPFVRPWMARLLAVATVAYSGLLIFTTHYPRPGELLEGLLGRSPPSDKTLHFVAYAVLAAFSAATWLAARRTASRGIAPLAIALASFGAIDEITQPFFRRHADPLDWVYDCIGIAIGIAAVVSAVALVRRFARAQ
;
A
#
# COMPACT_ATOMS: atom_id res chain seq x y z
N MET A 1 -35.53 7.04 -19.16
CA MET A 1 -34.13 7.17 -18.70
C MET A 1 -34.03 6.51 -17.33
N THR A 2 -33.28 5.41 -17.21
CA THR A 2 -33.03 4.78 -15.90
C THR A 2 -32.01 5.62 -15.11
N PRO A 3 -32.21 5.82 -13.80
CA PRO A 3 -31.25 6.55 -12.99
C PRO A 3 -29.89 5.83 -12.99
N PRO A 4 -28.76 6.58 -12.95
CA PRO A 4 -27.46 5.97 -12.87
C PRO A 4 -27.36 5.11 -11.60
N PRO A 5 -26.69 3.95 -11.65
CA PRO A 5 -26.56 3.09 -10.49
C PRO A 5 -25.93 3.87 -9.33
N LYS A 6 -26.50 3.77 -8.12
CA LYS A 6 -25.95 4.43 -6.92
C LYS A 6 -24.51 3.96 -6.68
N PRO A 7 -23.57 4.86 -6.36
CA PRO A 7 -22.18 4.47 -6.10
C PRO A 7 -22.10 3.51 -4.93
N PHE A 8 -21.36 2.40 -5.14
CA PHE A 8 -21.16 1.34 -4.14
C PHE A 8 -20.41 1.85 -2.90
N VAL A 9 -19.55 2.86 -3.08
CA VAL A 9 -18.80 3.53 -2.01
C VAL A 9 -19.15 5.01 -2.04
N ARG A 10 -19.37 5.63 -0.87
CA ARG A 10 -19.65 7.07 -0.79
C ARG A 10 -18.40 7.85 -1.22
N PRO A 11 -18.53 8.96 -1.98
CA PRO A 11 -17.39 9.68 -2.53
C PRO A 11 -16.43 10.24 -1.47
N TRP A 12 -16.91 10.56 -0.28
CA TRP A 12 -16.06 10.99 0.84
C TRP A 12 -15.15 9.87 1.36
N MET A 13 -15.57 8.61 1.30
CA MET A 13 -14.74 7.47 1.73
C MET A 13 -13.55 7.28 0.80
N ALA A 14 -13.75 7.42 -0.52
CA ALA A 14 -12.66 7.39 -1.48
C ALA A 14 -11.63 8.50 -1.24
N ARG A 15 -12.09 9.69 -0.82
CA ARG A 15 -11.20 10.79 -0.42
C ARG A 15 -10.43 10.49 0.86
N LEU A 16 -11.08 9.94 1.88
CA LEU A 16 -10.40 9.55 3.12
C LEU A 16 -9.34 8.47 2.87
N LEU A 17 -9.65 7.47 2.03
CA LEU A 17 -8.68 6.44 1.63
C LEU A 17 -7.50 7.05 0.87
N ALA A 18 -7.75 8.02 -0.01
CA ALA A 18 -6.68 8.73 -0.71
C ALA A 18 -5.79 9.55 0.26
N VAL A 19 -6.39 10.27 1.21
CA VAL A 19 -5.66 10.99 2.26
C VAL A 19 -4.84 10.02 3.10
N ALA A 20 -5.41 8.88 3.51
CA ALA A 20 -4.70 7.85 4.26
C ALA A 20 -3.54 7.26 3.44
N THR A 21 -3.73 7.03 2.13
CA THR A 21 -2.67 6.55 1.24
C THR A 21 -1.51 7.54 1.20
N VAL A 22 -1.79 8.82 0.97
CA VAL A 22 -0.76 9.87 0.91
C VAL A 22 -0.04 10.04 2.25
N ALA A 23 -0.79 10.09 3.35
CA ALA A 23 -0.21 10.19 4.69
C ALA A 23 0.68 8.98 5.01
N TYR A 24 0.23 7.77 4.66
CA TYR A 24 1.00 6.55 4.85
C TYR A 24 2.25 6.49 3.96
N SER A 25 2.16 6.93 2.70
CA SER A 25 3.34 7.04 1.82
C SER A 25 4.39 7.99 2.41
N GLY A 26 3.96 9.14 2.95
CA GLY A 26 4.86 10.08 3.61
C GLY A 26 5.53 9.48 4.86
N LEU A 27 4.77 8.75 5.68
CA LEU A 27 5.30 8.02 6.83
C LEU A 27 6.32 6.96 6.38
N LEU A 28 6.00 6.18 5.35
CA LEU A 28 6.87 5.13 4.81
C LEU A 28 8.20 5.73 4.38
N ILE A 29 8.19 6.75 3.51
CA ILE A 29 9.42 7.44 3.05
C ILE A 29 10.22 7.94 4.24
N PHE A 30 9.56 8.58 5.21
CA PHE A 30 10.25 9.08 6.40
C PHE A 30 10.94 7.94 7.16
N THR A 31 10.28 6.81 7.35
CA THR A 31 10.83 5.67 8.09
C THR A 31 11.94 4.94 7.34
N THR A 32 11.84 4.76 6.01
CA THR A 32 12.85 4.07 5.19
C THR A 32 14.13 4.90 5.04
N HIS A 33 14.00 6.23 5.07
CA HIS A 33 15.13 7.16 5.01
C HIS A 33 15.68 7.56 6.38
N TYR A 34 15.06 7.12 7.47
CA TYR A 34 15.61 7.37 8.81
C TYR A 34 16.90 6.55 8.98
N PRO A 35 18.04 7.14 9.43
CA PRO A 35 19.33 6.45 9.43
C PRO A 35 19.37 5.17 10.27
N ARG A 36 18.53 5.08 11.31
CA ARG A 36 18.48 3.95 12.25
C ARG A 36 17.03 3.55 12.53
N PRO A 37 16.32 2.97 11.55
CA PRO A 37 14.89 2.73 11.65
C PRO A 37 14.56 1.73 12.76
N GLY A 38 15.47 0.78 13.04
CA GLY A 38 15.34 -0.16 14.15
C GLY A 38 15.30 0.52 15.53
N GLU A 39 16.19 1.49 15.79
CA GLU A 39 16.21 2.23 17.07
C GLU A 39 14.94 3.08 17.23
N LEU A 40 14.48 3.71 16.15
CA LEU A 40 13.22 4.46 16.14
C LEU A 40 12.04 3.55 16.50
N LEU A 41 11.95 2.39 15.87
CA LEU A 41 10.83 1.47 16.06
C LEU A 41 10.88 0.78 17.44
N GLU A 42 12.07 0.46 17.93
CA GLU A 42 12.26 -0.05 19.30
C GLU A 42 11.79 0.96 20.33
N GLY A 43 12.17 2.24 20.18
CA GLY A 43 11.72 3.32 21.06
C GLY A 43 10.20 3.53 21.06
N LEU A 44 9.54 3.28 19.92
CA LEU A 44 8.08 3.40 19.80
C LEU A 44 7.32 2.17 20.31
N LEU A 45 7.84 0.97 20.08
CA LEU A 45 7.15 -0.29 20.42
C LEU A 45 7.53 -0.86 21.79
N GLY A 46 8.64 -0.40 22.38
CA GLY A 46 9.17 -0.94 23.63
C GLY A 46 9.65 -2.40 23.53
N ARG A 47 9.94 -2.87 22.31
CA ARG A 47 10.42 -4.23 22.02
C ARG A 47 11.30 -4.23 20.79
N SER A 48 12.14 -5.24 20.66
CA SER A 48 12.99 -5.41 19.48
C SER A 48 12.15 -5.44 18.20
N PRO A 49 12.53 -4.64 17.18
CA PRO A 49 11.79 -4.58 15.94
C PRO A 49 11.90 -5.91 15.17
N PRO A 50 10.92 -6.23 14.32
CA PRO A 50 11.08 -7.29 13.32
C PRO A 50 12.31 -7.05 12.42
N SER A 51 12.70 -8.06 11.65
CA SER A 51 13.76 -7.91 10.65
C SER A 51 13.41 -6.84 9.60
N ASP A 52 14.41 -6.17 9.05
CA ASP A 52 14.24 -5.10 8.04
C ASP A 52 13.38 -5.59 6.86
N LYS A 53 13.64 -6.81 6.38
CA LYS A 53 12.87 -7.48 5.32
C LYS A 53 11.40 -7.69 5.66
N THR A 54 11.10 -8.02 6.92
CA THR A 54 9.72 -8.11 7.40
C THR A 54 9.04 -6.73 7.42
N LEU A 55 9.78 -5.69 7.82
CA LEU A 55 9.26 -4.32 7.82
C LEU A 55 8.94 -3.85 6.39
N HIS A 56 9.86 -4.06 5.45
CA HIS A 56 9.65 -3.77 4.02
C HIS A 56 8.42 -4.48 3.45
N PHE A 57 8.33 -5.81 3.64
CA PHE A 57 7.16 -6.58 3.24
C PHE A 57 5.84 -6.03 3.81
N VAL A 58 5.78 -5.79 5.13
CA VAL A 58 4.57 -5.30 5.79
C VAL A 58 4.23 -3.88 5.34
N ALA A 59 5.23 -2.99 5.26
CA ALA A 59 5.03 -1.60 4.90
C ALA A 59 4.44 -1.47 3.49
N TYR A 60 5.01 -2.19 2.53
CA TYR A 60 4.53 -2.18 1.16
C TYR A 60 3.22 -2.95 0.97
N ALA A 61 2.94 -3.98 1.77
CA ALA A 61 1.62 -4.61 1.80
C ALA A 61 0.52 -3.64 2.25
N VAL A 62 0.77 -2.84 3.30
CA VAL A 62 -0.17 -1.82 3.78
C VAL A 62 -0.33 -0.69 2.75
N LEU A 63 0.76 -0.19 2.18
CA LEU A 63 0.72 0.83 1.12
C LEU A 63 -0.12 0.35 -0.07
N ALA A 64 0.11 -0.87 -0.51
CA ALA A 64 -0.58 -1.46 -1.65
C ALA A 64 -2.06 -1.72 -1.36
N ALA A 65 -2.40 -2.13 -0.14
CA ALA A 65 -3.78 -2.27 0.30
C ALA A 65 -4.52 -0.92 0.27
N PHE A 66 -3.95 0.14 0.83
CA PHE A 66 -4.56 1.48 0.77
C PHE A 66 -4.70 1.98 -0.66
N SER A 67 -3.66 1.81 -1.47
CA SER A 67 -3.66 2.24 -2.87
C SER A 67 -4.72 1.49 -3.70
N ALA A 68 -4.84 0.17 -3.53
CA ALA A 68 -5.87 -0.63 -4.19
C ALA A 68 -7.27 -0.28 -3.70
N ALA A 69 -7.45 -0.04 -2.40
CA ALA A 69 -8.73 0.37 -1.83
C ALA A 69 -9.16 1.74 -2.36
N THR A 70 -8.24 2.71 -2.39
CA THR A 70 -8.44 4.03 -3.01
C THR A 70 -8.82 3.89 -4.47
N TRP A 71 -8.09 3.08 -5.24
CA TRP A 71 -8.37 2.85 -6.67
C TRP A 71 -9.77 2.27 -6.89
N LEU A 72 -10.13 1.21 -6.17
CA LEU A 72 -11.42 0.53 -6.33
C LEU A 72 -12.60 1.35 -5.78
N ALA A 73 -12.39 2.17 -4.74
CA ALA A 73 -13.39 3.09 -4.22
C ALA A 73 -13.65 4.25 -5.21
N ALA A 74 -12.59 4.78 -5.84
CA ALA A 74 -12.69 5.85 -6.83
C ALA A 74 -13.21 5.34 -8.19
N ARG A 75 -12.79 4.15 -8.61
CA ARG A 75 -13.15 3.53 -9.90
C ARG A 75 -14.04 2.31 -9.65
N ARG A 76 -15.33 2.50 -9.87
CA ARG A 76 -16.42 1.59 -9.49
C ARG A 76 -16.22 0.11 -9.88
N THR A 77 -15.46 -0.23 -10.92
CA THR A 77 -15.38 -1.63 -11.41
C THR A 77 -14.12 -2.04 -12.19
N ALA A 78 -13.13 -1.18 -12.40
CA ALA A 78 -12.05 -1.49 -13.36
C ALA A 78 -10.82 -2.15 -12.70
N SER A 79 -10.80 -3.49 -12.68
CA SER A 79 -9.59 -4.29 -12.43
C SER A 79 -8.46 -4.01 -13.43
N ARG A 80 -8.79 -3.42 -14.59
CA ARG A 80 -7.83 -3.00 -15.62
C ARG A 80 -6.72 -2.04 -15.13
N GLY A 81 -6.90 -1.41 -13.98
CA GLY A 81 -5.89 -0.53 -13.38
C GLY A 81 -4.94 -1.20 -12.38
N ILE A 82 -5.16 -2.47 -12.03
CA ILE A 82 -4.39 -3.13 -10.97
C ILE A 82 -2.95 -3.41 -11.41
N ALA A 83 -2.73 -3.87 -12.64
CA ALA A 83 -1.37 -4.10 -13.14
C ALA A 83 -0.55 -2.80 -13.24
N PRO A 84 -1.06 -1.69 -13.84
CA PRO A 84 -0.38 -0.40 -13.79
C PRO A 84 -0.12 0.10 -12.37
N LEU A 85 -1.05 -0.12 -11.43
CA LEU A 85 -0.88 0.24 -10.03
C LEU A 85 0.27 -0.54 -9.38
N ALA A 86 0.33 -1.86 -9.59
CA ALA A 86 1.41 -2.70 -9.07
C ALA A 86 2.77 -2.26 -9.61
N ILE A 87 2.85 -1.97 -10.91
CA ILE A 87 4.08 -1.44 -11.54
C ILE A 87 4.46 -0.10 -10.91
N ALA A 88 3.52 0.84 -10.75
CA ALA A 88 3.80 2.13 -10.14
C ALA A 88 4.31 2.01 -8.69
N LEU A 89 3.74 1.10 -7.90
CA LEU A 89 4.19 0.83 -6.53
C LEU A 89 5.56 0.15 -6.49
N ALA A 90 5.84 -0.79 -7.40
CA ALA A 90 7.14 -1.44 -7.50
C ALA A 90 8.22 -0.44 -7.94
N SER A 91 7.91 0.47 -8.87
CA SER A 91 8.80 1.57 -9.24
C SER A 91 9.01 2.54 -8.08
N PHE A 92 7.96 2.84 -7.30
CA PHE A 92 8.08 3.64 -6.08
C PHE A 92 9.01 2.99 -5.05
N GLY A 93 8.91 1.68 -4.83
CA GLY A 93 9.85 0.93 -3.99
C GLY A 93 11.29 0.95 -4.50
N ALA A 94 11.49 0.79 -5.81
CA ALA A 94 12.83 0.89 -6.39
C ALA A 94 13.43 2.29 -6.19
N ILE A 95 12.63 3.35 -6.36
CA ILE A 95 13.08 4.72 -6.13
C ILE A 95 13.44 4.92 -4.66
N ASP A 96 12.58 4.49 -3.72
CA ASP A 96 12.83 4.57 -2.28
C ASP A 96 14.18 3.95 -1.91
N GLU A 97 14.43 2.73 -2.39
CA GLU A 97 15.68 2.00 -2.13
C GLU A 97 16.91 2.68 -2.74
N ILE A 98 16.79 3.19 -3.98
CA ILE A 98 17.88 3.91 -4.66
C ILE A 98 18.19 5.24 -3.97
N THR A 99 17.22 5.89 -3.33
CA THR A 99 17.41 7.19 -2.65
C THR A 99 17.89 7.07 -1.21
N GLN A 100 17.73 5.91 -0.56
CA GLN A 100 18.19 5.66 0.81
C GLN A 100 19.67 6.01 1.07
N PRO A 101 20.65 5.74 0.16
CA PRO A 101 22.05 6.13 0.34
C PRO A 101 22.28 7.61 0.60
N PHE A 102 21.40 8.50 0.13
CA PHE A 102 21.49 9.94 0.41
C PHE A 102 21.23 10.29 1.88
N PHE A 103 20.71 9.35 2.66
CA PHE A 103 20.32 9.51 4.06
C PHE A 103 21.09 8.57 5.00
N ARG A 104 22.29 8.13 4.59
CA ARG A 104 23.16 7.22 5.37
C ARG A 104 22.52 5.86 5.65
N ARG A 105 21.56 5.44 4.81
CA ARG A 105 21.04 4.08 4.75
C ARG A 105 21.78 3.29 3.66
N HIS A 106 21.75 1.97 3.76
CA HIS A 106 22.34 1.08 2.76
C HIS A 106 21.24 0.55 1.86
N ALA A 107 21.40 0.69 0.55
CA ALA A 107 20.48 0.10 -0.42
C ALA A 107 20.71 -1.42 -0.53
N ASP A 108 19.72 -2.23 -0.16
CA ASP A 108 19.66 -3.67 -0.34
C ASP A 108 18.60 -4.03 -1.41
N PRO A 109 19.01 -4.50 -2.61
CA PRO A 109 18.07 -4.94 -3.64
C PRO A 109 17.09 -6.04 -3.18
N LEU A 110 17.42 -6.80 -2.13
CA LEU A 110 16.48 -7.77 -1.57
C LEU A 110 15.31 -7.10 -0.88
N ASP A 111 15.48 -5.93 -0.27
CA ASP A 111 14.39 -5.22 0.40
C ASP A 111 13.32 -4.79 -0.62
N TRP A 112 13.73 -4.35 -1.81
CA TRP A 112 12.83 -4.13 -2.96
C TRP A 112 12.06 -5.40 -3.40
N VAL A 113 12.68 -6.59 -3.30
CA VAL A 113 11.98 -7.85 -3.58
C VAL A 113 10.90 -8.10 -2.53
N TYR A 114 11.18 -7.86 -1.24
CA TYR A 114 10.18 -7.97 -0.18
C TYR A 114 9.06 -6.94 -0.35
N ASP A 115 9.38 -5.73 -0.82
CA ASP A 115 8.39 -4.71 -1.18
C ASP A 115 7.45 -5.23 -2.28
N CYS A 116 8.00 -5.82 -3.34
CA CYS A 116 7.22 -6.39 -4.45
C CYS A 116 6.29 -7.53 -3.99
N ILE A 117 6.77 -8.40 -3.09
CA ILE A 117 5.94 -9.47 -2.50
C ILE A 117 4.83 -8.84 -1.64
N GLY A 118 5.16 -7.84 -0.83
CA GLY A 118 4.19 -7.08 -0.04
C GLY A 118 3.11 -6.45 -0.91
N ILE A 119 3.50 -5.77 -1.99
CA ILE A 119 2.59 -5.14 -2.96
C ILE A 119 1.62 -6.16 -3.54
N ALA A 120 2.12 -7.32 -3.99
CA ALA A 120 1.30 -8.37 -4.56
C ALA A 120 0.24 -8.88 -3.56
N ILE A 121 0.66 -9.15 -2.32
CA ILE A 121 -0.23 -9.63 -1.25
C ILE A 121 -1.26 -8.56 -0.85
N GLY A 122 -0.85 -7.31 -0.66
CA GLY A 122 -1.73 -6.21 -0.28
C GLY A 122 -2.81 -5.93 -1.33
N ILE A 123 -2.44 -5.92 -2.61
CA ILE A 123 -3.40 -5.82 -3.72
C ILE A 123 -4.36 -7.02 -3.73
N ALA A 124 -3.82 -8.25 -3.66
CA ALA A 124 -4.62 -9.47 -3.73
C ALA A 124 -5.65 -9.54 -2.60
N ALA A 125 -5.28 -9.15 -1.38
CA ALA A 125 -6.16 -9.10 -0.22
C ALA A 125 -7.37 -8.16 -0.46
N VAL A 126 -7.11 -6.93 -0.90
CA VAL A 126 -8.17 -5.94 -1.12
C VAL A 126 -9.07 -6.31 -2.30
N VAL A 127 -8.48 -6.76 -3.41
CA VAL A 127 -9.25 -7.20 -4.59
C VAL A 127 -10.16 -8.37 -4.22
N SER A 128 -9.65 -9.35 -3.47
CA SER A 128 -10.42 -10.52 -3.03
C SER A 128 -11.54 -10.15 -2.07
N ALA A 129 -11.26 -9.28 -1.09
CA ALA A 129 -12.27 -8.78 -0.16
C ALA A 129 -13.40 -8.05 -0.89
N VAL A 130 -13.06 -7.15 -1.82
CA VAL A 130 -14.06 -6.42 -2.61
C VAL A 130 -14.86 -7.36 -3.51
N ALA A 131 -14.22 -8.35 -4.14
CA ALA A 131 -14.92 -9.35 -4.95
C ALA A 131 -15.90 -10.17 -4.11
N LEU A 132 -15.50 -10.58 -2.90
CA LEU A 132 -16.34 -11.34 -1.97
C LEU A 132 -17.56 -10.54 -1.50
N VAL A 133 -17.36 -9.30 -1.06
CA VAL A 133 -18.46 -8.42 -0.63
C VAL A 133 -19.45 -8.18 -1.78
N ARG A 134 -18.94 -7.95 -3.01
CA ARG A 134 -19.79 -7.78 -4.19
C ARG A 134 -20.56 -9.04 -4.56
N ARG A 135 -19.97 -10.22 -4.35
CA ARG A 135 -20.64 -11.51 -4.59
C ARG A 135 -21.84 -11.67 -3.65
N PHE A 136 -21.65 -11.42 -2.35
CA PHE A 136 -22.74 -11.51 -1.38
C PHE A 136 -23.83 -10.46 -1.61
N ALA A 137 -23.46 -9.22 -1.94
CA ALA A 137 -24.44 -8.15 -2.21
C ALA A 137 -25.27 -8.38 -3.48
N ARG A 138 -24.87 -9.27 -4.39
CA ARG A 138 -25.65 -9.67 -5.58
C ARG A 138 -26.53 -10.89 -5.35
N ALA A 139 -26.30 -11.63 -4.26
CA ALA A 139 -27.07 -12.82 -3.91
C ALA A 139 -28.28 -12.49 -3.00
N GLN A 140 -28.39 -11.23 -2.55
CA GLN A 140 -29.53 -10.64 -1.86
C GLN A 140 -30.35 -9.83 -2.85
#